data_AF-A0A1Q7FI26-F1
#
_entry.id   AF-A0A1Q7FI26-F1
#
_cell.length_a   1.000
_cell.length_b   1.000
_cell.length_c   1.000
_cell.angle_alpha   90.00
_cell.angle_beta   90.00
_cell.angle_gamma   90.00
#
_symmetry.space_group_name_H-M   'P 1'
#
loop_
_entity.id
_entity.type
_entity.pdbx_description
1 polymer ?
#
loop_
_entity_poly.entity_id
_entity_poly.type
_entity_poly.pdbx_seq_one_letter_code
_entity_poly.pdbx_strand_id
1 'polypeptide(L)'
;MKTTTLPLRNLMNRSPLRRAFFLIPLALGCFALSPAPNAFGVDPPPDGGYPGDNTAEGTDALFSLTGGTENTALGADALYYNAGGIGNTAVGHSTLLSNTSGNDNTAIGVLALFSNTLGSHNTASGDFALYSNTSGDDNTADGHFALFHNTAGPKNTATGHGALYGNTTGEANTANGANALFKNTTGGNNTASGFNALLHITVGSGNIALGASAGTNLRTGNKNIDIGNAGVTDESNTIRIGNVANQSATFIAGISGATVAGGVGVI
;
A
#
# COMPACT_ATOMS: atom_id res chain seq x y z
N MET A 1 29.83 -98.08 26.93
CA MET A 1 28.35 -98.02 26.87
C MET A 1 27.97 -97.12 25.69
N LYS A 2 27.04 -97.51 24.81
CA LYS A 2 26.63 -96.74 23.62
C LYS A 2 25.42 -95.84 23.94
N THR A 3 25.37 -94.63 23.39
CA THR A 3 24.09 -93.98 22.96
C THR A 3 24.30 -92.81 21.99
N THR A 4 23.26 -92.52 21.21
CA THR A 4 23.13 -91.43 20.23
C THR A 4 22.00 -90.46 20.67
N THR A 5 21.72 -89.28 20.09
CA THR A 5 22.08 -88.72 18.77
C THR A 5 22.07 -87.17 18.77
N LEU A 6 22.50 -86.58 17.65
CA LEU A 6 22.25 -85.24 17.08
C LEU A 6 20.82 -84.64 17.26
N PRO A 7 20.56 -83.37 16.86
CA PRO A 7 21.39 -82.15 16.85
C PRO A 7 20.61 -80.87 17.31
N LEU A 8 21.25 -79.69 17.40
CA LEU A 8 20.54 -78.43 17.10
C LEU A 8 21.42 -77.26 16.59
N ARG A 9 21.06 -76.79 15.39
CA ARG A 9 21.28 -75.45 14.78
C ARG A 9 22.55 -74.66 15.17
N ASN A 10 23.53 -74.72 14.27
CA ASN A 10 24.56 -73.69 14.12
C ASN A 10 23.94 -72.40 13.53
N LEU A 11 23.21 -71.65 14.36
CA LEU A 11 22.64 -70.36 14.00
C LEU A 11 23.77 -69.32 14.02
N MET A 12 24.35 -69.09 12.84
CA MET A 12 25.48 -68.19 12.62
C MET A 12 25.30 -66.86 13.36
N ASN A 13 26.03 -66.69 14.45
CA ASN A 13 26.12 -65.44 15.19
C ASN A 13 26.96 -64.46 14.35
N ARG A 14 26.35 -63.90 13.29
CA ARG A 14 26.99 -62.92 12.39
C ARG A 14 27.27 -61.67 13.21
N SER A 15 28.52 -61.58 13.69
CA SER A 15 28.97 -60.50 14.57
C SER A 15 28.53 -59.13 14.05
N PRO A 16 28.03 -58.22 14.92
CA PRO A 16 27.62 -56.88 14.51
C PRO A 16 28.79 -56.12 13.84
N LEU A 17 30.03 -56.44 14.23
CA LEU A 17 31.27 -56.02 13.59
C LEU A 17 31.25 -56.17 12.06
N ARG A 18 30.71 -57.28 11.52
CA ARG A 18 30.68 -57.56 10.08
C ARG A 18 29.69 -56.68 9.29
N ARG A 19 28.69 -56.10 9.96
CA ARG A 19 27.79 -55.10 9.37
C ARG A 19 28.41 -53.70 9.47
N ALA A 20 28.97 -53.36 10.63
CA ALA A 20 29.69 -52.09 10.82
C ALA A 20 30.85 -51.91 9.80
N PHE A 21 31.60 -52.97 9.51
CA PHE A 21 32.73 -52.94 8.57
C PHE A 21 32.34 -52.54 7.13
N PHE A 22 31.08 -52.74 6.72
CA PHE A 22 30.59 -52.27 5.42
C PHE A 22 29.81 -50.96 5.52
N LEU A 23 29.05 -50.75 6.59
CA LEU A 23 28.22 -49.55 6.76
C LEU A 23 29.05 -48.28 7.00
N ILE A 24 30.17 -48.37 7.71
CA ILE A 24 31.06 -47.22 7.96
C ILE A 24 31.70 -46.70 6.66
N PRO A 25 32.41 -47.51 5.84
CA PRO A 25 32.97 -47.02 4.58
C PRO A 25 31.89 -46.67 3.54
N LEU A 26 30.71 -47.31 3.58
CA LEU A 26 29.58 -46.90 2.74
C LEU A 26 29.07 -45.50 3.13
N ALA A 27 28.89 -45.22 4.43
CA ALA A 27 28.48 -43.91 4.91
C ALA A 27 29.52 -42.83 4.60
N LEU A 28 30.82 -43.11 4.83
CA LEU A 28 31.91 -42.22 4.45
C LEU A 28 31.96 -41.97 2.93
N GLY A 29 31.70 -43.01 2.12
CA GLY A 29 31.54 -42.89 0.67
C GLY A 29 30.36 -41.99 0.29
N CYS A 30 29.22 -42.13 0.96
CA CYS A 30 28.05 -41.25 0.76
C CYS A 30 28.34 -39.79 1.13
N PHE A 31 29.13 -39.52 2.19
CA PHE A 31 29.56 -38.15 2.54
C PHE A 31 30.64 -37.59 1.59
N ALA A 32 31.48 -38.44 0.99
CA ALA A 32 32.47 -38.04 0.00
C ALA A 32 31.88 -37.85 -1.40
N LEU A 33 30.75 -38.50 -1.71
CA LEU A 33 30.03 -38.41 -2.98
C LEU A 33 28.79 -37.52 -2.92
N SER A 34 28.34 -37.11 -1.73
CA SER A 34 27.33 -36.05 -1.63
C SER A 34 27.91 -34.77 -2.23
N PRO A 35 27.20 -34.08 -3.13
CA PRO A 35 27.63 -32.77 -3.59
C PRO A 35 27.83 -31.87 -2.36
N ALA A 36 28.93 -31.13 -2.33
CA ALA A 36 29.13 -30.14 -1.28
C ALA A 36 27.88 -29.24 -1.22
N PRO A 37 27.32 -28.97 -0.03
CA PRO A 37 26.20 -28.05 0.07
C PRO A 37 26.69 -26.70 -0.44
N ASN A 38 26.18 -26.29 -1.60
CA ASN A 38 26.34 -24.94 -2.13
C ASN A 38 25.47 -23.98 -1.30
N ALA A 39 25.78 -23.90 0.00
CA ALA A 39 25.41 -22.76 0.82
C ALA A 39 26.23 -21.59 0.28
N PHE A 40 25.65 -20.84 -0.65
CA PHE A 40 26.13 -19.53 -1.03
C PHE A 40 25.96 -18.63 0.19
N GLY A 41 26.98 -18.63 1.07
CA GLY A 41 27.13 -17.54 2.02
C GLY A 41 27.28 -16.28 1.20
N VAL A 42 26.31 -15.38 1.30
CA VAL A 42 26.47 -14.03 0.77
C VAL A 42 27.59 -13.35 1.55
N ASP A 43 28.41 -12.57 0.84
CA ASP A 43 29.51 -11.78 1.41
C ASP A 43 29.29 -10.32 0.98
N PRO A 44 29.03 -9.38 1.91
CA PRO A 44 28.93 -9.58 3.35
C PRO A 44 27.79 -10.54 3.75
N PRO A 45 27.89 -11.24 4.90
CA PRO A 45 26.77 -12.01 5.43
C PRO A 45 25.55 -11.10 5.63
N PRO A 46 24.31 -11.63 5.57
CA PRO A 46 23.15 -10.84 5.97
C PRO A 46 23.37 -10.39 7.41
N ASP A 47 23.01 -9.16 7.73
CA ASP A 47 22.92 -8.77 9.13
C ASP A 47 21.90 -9.66 9.84
N GLY A 48 22.19 -9.96 11.11
CA GLY A 48 21.28 -10.74 11.92
C GLY A 48 19.99 -9.93 12.15
N GLY A 49 18.86 -10.62 12.29
CA GLY A 49 17.58 -9.97 12.58
C GLY A 49 17.69 -8.95 13.72
N TYR A 50 17.18 -7.74 13.49
CA TYR A 50 17.30 -6.65 14.44
C TYR A 50 16.39 -6.90 15.65
N PRO A 51 16.74 -6.44 16.86
CA PRO A 51 15.94 -6.66 18.06
C PRO A 51 14.48 -6.23 17.88
N GLY A 52 13.53 -7.02 18.38
CA GLY A 52 12.10 -6.71 18.26
C GLY A 52 11.52 -7.02 16.87
N ASP A 53 12.02 -8.07 16.21
CA ASP A 53 11.56 -8.54 14.89
C ASP A 53 11.60 -7.45 13.80
N ASN A 54 12.59 -6.55 13.91
CA ASN A 54 12.86 -5.53 12.91
C ASN A 54 13.80 -6.08 11.80
N THR A 55 13.73 -5.50 10.61
CA THR A 55 14.63 -5.74 9.47
C THR A 55 15.13 -4.40 8.95
N ALA A 56 16.43 -4.22 8.79
CA ALA A 56 17.04 -3.05 8.17
C ALA A 56 18.11 -3.48 7.16
N GLU A 57 18.08 -2.94 5.94
CA GLU A 57 19.04 -3.21 4.88
C GLU A 57 19.29 -1.91 4.10
N GLY A 58 20.52 -1.40 4.15
CA GLY A 58 20.93 -0.11 3.57
C GLY A 58 21.58 0.83 4.59
N THR A 59 22.30 1.83 4.09
CA THR A 59 22.99 2.82 4.93
C THR A 59 21.99 3.57 5.80
N ASP A 60 22.26 3.62 7.11
CA ASP A 60 21.47 4.32 8.14
C ASP A 60 19.96 3.95 8.21
N ALA A 61 19.60 2.77 7.69
CA ALA A 61 18.27 2.19 7.89
C ALA A 61 18.01 1.92 9.38
N LEU A 62 16.86 2.37 9.90
CA LEU A 62 16.50 2.30 11.34
C LEU A 62 17.53 2.90 12.32
N PHE A 63 18.39 3.83 11.90
CA PHE A 63 19.51 4.35 12.70
C PHE A 63 19.14 4.86 14.10
N SER A 64 17.98 5.50 14.26
CA SER A 64 17.54 6.10 15.54
C SER A 64 16.66 5.20 16.41
N LEU A 65 16.58 3.90 16.14
CA LEU A 65 15.67 2.97 16.83
C LEU A 65 16.02 2.82 18.32
N THR A 66 15.04 3.07 19.20
CA THR A 66 15.21 2.95 20.67
C THR A 66 14.21 2.02 21.36
N GLY A 67 13.05 1.75 20.73
CA GLY A 67 12.02 0.88 21.34
C GLY A 67 10.87 0.44 20.43
N GLY A 68 11.00 0.54 19.10
CA GLY A 68 10.00 0.06 18.14
C GLY A 68 10.22 -1.40 17.72
N THR A 69 9.17 -2.06 17.23
CA THR A 69 9.17 -3.47 16.82
C THR A 69 8.52 -3.69 15.46
N GLU A 70 8.78 -4.83 14.82
CA GLU A 70 8.10 -5.29 13.59
C GLU A 70 8.25 -4.35 12.38
N ASN A 71 9.26 -3.47 12.36
CA ASN A 71 9.52 -2.57 11.23
C ASN A 71 10.43 -3.21 10.18
N THR A 72 10.16 -2.96 8.90
CA THR A 72 11.01 -3.34 7.76
C THR A 72 11.51 -2.07 7.06
N ALA A 73 12.83 -1.87 6.99
CA ALA A 73 13.48 -0.75 6.33
C ALA A 73 14.44 -1.26 5.25
N LEU A 74 14.16 -0.97 3.97
CA LEU A 74 14.99 -1.39 2.84
C LEU A 74 15.33 -0.18 1.95
N GLY A 75 16.56 0.30 2.07
CA GLY A 75 17.06 1.48 1.37
C GLY A 75 17.83 2.43 2.29
N ALA A 76 18.68 3.27 1.69
CA ALA A 76 19.40 4.30 2.44
C ALA A 76 18.42 5.26 3.14
N ASP A 77 18.69 5.57 4.41
CA ASP A 77 17.87 6.39 5.31
C ASP A 77 16.40 5.92 5.51
N ALA A 78 16.06 4.68 5.16
CA ALA A 78 14.71 4.16 5.37
C ALA A 78 14.41 4.09 6.89
N LEU A 79 13.32 4.73 7.33
CA LEU A 79 12.95 4.84 8.76
C LEU A 79 14.06 5.41 9.68
N TYR A 80 14.95 6.28 9.17
CA TYR A 80 16.11 6.81 9.90
C TYR A 80 15.77 7.34 11.31
N TYR A 81 14.70 8.14 11.45
CA TYR A 81 14.32 8.75 12.74
C TYR A 81 13.31 7.93 13.58
N ASN A 82 13.02 6.68 13.20
CA ASN A 82 12.02 5.85 13.88
C ASN A 82 12.46 5.40 15.28
N ALA A 83 12.15 6.23 16.28
CA ALA A 83 12.51 5.98 17.66
C ALA A 83 11.69 4.84 18.29
N GLY A 84 10.37 4.80 18.04
CA GLY A 84 9.45 3.89 18.72
C GLY A 84 8.20 3.48 17.92
N GLY A 85 8.12 3.79 16.63
CA GLY A 85 7.03 3.29 15.77
C GLY A 85 7.07 1.78 15.59
N ILE A 86 5.90 1.17 15.44
CA ILE A 86 5.68 -0.29 15.34
C ILE A 86 5.06 -0.63 13.98
N GLY A 87 5.45 -1.77 13.39
CA GLY A 87 4.78 -2.35 12.23
C GLY A 87 4.97 -1.58 10.92
N ASN A 88 5.95 -0.67 10.81
CA ASN A 88 6.13 0.14 9.61
C ASN A 88 6.97 -0.58 8.55
N THR A 89 6.52 -0.59 7.30
CA THR A 89 7.28 -1.06 6.13
C THR A 89 7.72 0.14 5.30
N ALA A 90 9.02 0.28 5.05
CA ALA A 90 9.63 1.36 4.28
C ALA A 90 10.60 0.77 3.23
N VAL A 91 10.29 0.93 1.95
CA VAL A 91 11.10 0.41 0.84
C VAL A 91 11.42 1.51 -0.16
N GLY A 92 12.69 1.93 -0.20
CA GLY A 92 13.20 3.01 -1.05
C GLY A 92 14.07 4.01 -0.28
N HIS A 93 14.75 4.91 -1.01
CA HIS A 93 15.61 5.93 -0.42
C HIS A 93 14.82 6.97 0.39
N SER A 94 15.22 7.18 1.65
CA SER A 94 14.62 8.08 2.66
C SER A 94 13.10 7.88 2.82
N THR A 95 12.62 6.66 2.62
CA THR A 95 11.22 6.28 2.79
C THR A 95 10.85 6.31 4.28
N LEU A 96 9.74 6.94 4.65
CA LEU A 96 9.34 7.16 6.05
C LEU A 96 10.45 7.82 6.92
N LEU A 97 11.37 8.61 6.34
CA LEU A 97 12.54 9.18 7.01
C LEU A 97 12.22 9.78 8.40
N SER A 98 11.20 10.63 8.45
CA SER A 98 10.86 11.44 9.63
C SER A 98 9.97 10.73 10.64
N ASN A 99 9.56 9.48 10.40
CA ASN A 99 8.63 8.77 11.28
C ASN A 99 9.26 8.63 12.67
N THR A 100 8.59 9.07 13.73
CA THR A 100 9.13 8.97 15.10
C THR A 100 8.36 7.97 15.95
N SER A 101 7.02 8.01 15.87
CA SER A 101 6.11 7.11 16.59
C SER A 101 4.83 6.77 15.83
N GLY A 102 4.74 7.05 14.54
CA GLY A 102 3.65 6.56 13.69
C GLY A 102 3.74 5.04 13.53
N ASN A 103 2.59 4.36 13.51
CA ASN A 103 2.50 2.91 13.46
C ASN A 103 1.81 2.41 12.19
N ASP A 104 2.08 1.16 11.82
CA ASP A 104 1.35 0.43 10.78
C ASP A 104 1.32 1.14 9.41
N ASN A 105 2.36 1.94 9.10
CA ASN A 105 2.48 2.60 7.81
C ASN A 105 3.23 1.70 6.81
N THR A 106 2.71 1.57 5.59
CA THR A 106 3.39 0.89 4.47
C THR A 106 3.78 1.93 3.42
N ALA A 107 5.06 2.08 3.15
CA ALA A 107 5.61 3.03 2.19
C ALA A 107 6.59 2.34 1.24
N ILE A 108 6.36 2.47 -0.06
CA ILE A 108 7.16 1.87 -1.13
C ILE A 108 7.36 2.92 -2.23
N GLY A 109 8.60 3.33 -2.46
CA GLY A 109 8.96 4.40 -3.40
C GLY A 109 9.88 5.43 -2.76
N VAL A 110 10.72 6.08 -3.57
CA VAL A 110 11.66 7.10 -3.10
C VAL A 110 10.89 8.25 -2.46
N LEU A 111 11.27 8.62 -1.24
CA LEU A 111 10.65 9.70 -0.46
C LEU A 111 9.13 9.52 -0.20
N ALA A 112 8.59 8.31 -0.29
CA ALA A 112 7.22 8.02 0.12
C ALA A 112 7.07 8.20 1.64
N LEU A 113 5.99 8.87 2.09
CA LEU A 113 5.74 9.25 3.49
C LEU A 113 6.90 9.97 4.21
N PHE A 114 7.77 10.66 3.47
CA PHE A 114 9.02 11.27 3.97
C PHE A 114 8.86 12.11 5.26
N SER A 115 7.82 12.94 5.33
CA SER A 115 7.58 13.88 6.45
C SER A 115 6.72 13.31 7.58
N ASN A 116 6.28 12.05 7.50
CA ASN A 116 5.39 11.46 8.50
C ASN A 116 6.06 11.50 9.86
N THR A 117 5.37 11.91 10.92
CA THR A 117 5.93 11.91 12.28
C THR A 117 5.08 11.07 13.22
N LEU A 118 3.77 11.34 13.23
CA LEU A 118 2.77 10.71 14.11
C LEU A 118 1.71 9.91 13.36
N GLY A 119 1.53 10.16 12.06
CA GLY A 119 0.47 9.53 11.26
C GLY A 119 0.59 8.00 11.23
N SER A 120 -0.54 7.31 11.31
CA SER A 120 -0.61 5.85 11.39
C SER A 120 -1.60 5.24 10.38
N HIS A 121 -1.42 3.95 10.07
CA HIS A 121 -2.24 3.21 9.10
C HIS A 121 -2.24 3.79 7.67
N ASN A 122 -1.18 4.51 7.28
CA ASN A 122 -1.09 5.05 5.92
C ASN A 122 -0.41 4.06 4.95
N THR A 123 -0.95 3.94 3.75
CA THR A 123 -0.34 3.20 2.63
C THR A 123 0.10 4.17 1.54
N ALA A 124 1.39 4.17 1.19
CA ALA A 124 1.99 5.00 0.15
C ALA A 124 2.77 4.12 -0.84
N SER A 125 2.35 4.10 -2.10
CA SER A 125 2.96 3.36 -3.21
C SER A 125 3.30 4.34 -4.32
N GLY A 126 4.58 4.41 -4.70
CA GLY A 126 5.11 5.32 -5.70
C GLY A 126 5.92 6.48 -5.13
N ASP A 127 6.86 6.98 -5.93
CA ASP A 127 7.78 8.03 -5.50
C ASP A 127 7.01 9.30 -5.08
N PHE A 128 7.42 9.87 -3.95
CA PHE A 128 6.80 11.03 -3.30
C PHE A 128 5.30 10.87 -2.92
N ALA A 129 4.74 9.66 -2.90
CA ALA A 129 3.39 9.44 -2.39
C ALA A 129 3.31 9.83 -0.90
N LEU A 130 2.29 10.63 -0.51
CA LEU A 130 2.11 11.17 0.85
C LEU A 130 3.34 11.93 1.43
N TYR A 131 4.21 12.49 0.58
CA TYR A 131 5.49 13.11 0.98
C TYR A 131 5.39 14.09 2.17
N SER A 132 4.36 14.94 2.21
CA SER A 132 4.20 15.99 3.23
C SER A 132 3.38 15.57 4.47
N ASN A 133 2.90 14.32 4.55
CA ASN A 133 2.02 13.90 5.65
C ASN A 133 2.77 14.09 6.97
N THR A 134 2.16 14.68 7.99
CA THR A 134 2.78 14.81 9.32
C THR A 134 2.03 13.99 10.37
N SER A 135 0.69 14.07 10.34
CA SER A 135 -0.20 13.45 11.32
C SER A 135 -1.56 13.04 10.74
N GLY A 136 -1.67 12.89 9.42
CA GLY A 136 -2.86 12.33 8.79
C GLY A 136 -2.86 10.80 8.94
N ASP A 137 -4.01 10.23 9.31
CA ASP A 137 -4.20 8.78 9.50
C ASP A 137 -5.10 8.17 8.41
N ASP A 138 -5.05 6.86 8.26
CA ASP A 138 -5.92 6.08 7.36
C ASP A 138 -5.86 6.49 5.87
N ASN A 139 -4.76 7.08 5.38
CA ASN A 139 -4.66 7.48 3.97
C ASN A 139 -4.08 6.38 3.07
N THR A 140 -4.62 6.24 1.87
CA THR A 140 -4.07 5.38 0.81
C THR A 140 -3.67 6.24 -0.38
N ALA A 141 -2.40 6.21 -0.77
CA ALA A 141 -1.85 6.90 -1.92
C ALA A 141 -1.11 5.90 -2.82
N ASP A 142 -1.60 5.68 -4.03
CA ASP A 142 -0.98 4.79 -5.02
C ASP A 142 -0.76 5.54 -6.33
N GLY A 143 0.47 5.97 -6.56
CA GLY A 143 0.91 6.73 -7.72
C GLY A 143 1.90 7.84 -7.38
N HIS A 144 2.74 8.17 -8.35
CA HIS A 144 3.67 9.30 -8.26
C HIS A 144 2.96 10.60 -7.87
N PHE A 145 3.45 11.26 -6.81
CA PHE A 145 2.84 12.45 -6.19
C PHE A 145 1.36 12.31 -5.73
N ALA A 146 0.83 11.10 -5.53
CA ALA A 146 -0.49 10.94 -4.91
C ALA A 146 -0.47 11.48 -3.47
N LEU A 147 -1.45 12.33 -3.12
CA LEU A 147 -1.55 13.02 -1.81
C LEU A 147 -0.28 13.79 -1.37
N PHE A 148 0.52 14.29 -2.33
CA PHE A 148 1.84 14.89 -2.07
C PHE A 148 1.87 15.97 -0.97
N HIS A 149 0.88 16.88 -0.93
CA HIS A 149 0.79 17.97 0.04
C HIS A 149 -0.06 17.67 1.29
N ASN A 150 -0.57 16.45 1.47
CA ASN A 150 -1.39 16.14 2.65
C ASN A 150 -0.57 16.36 3.91
N THR A 151 -1.11 17.02 4.93
CA THR A 151 -0.39 17.24 6.20
C THR A 151 -1.10 16.55 7.36
N ALA A 152 -2.40 16.79 7.50
CA ALA A 152 -3.22 16.27 8.59
C ALA A 152 -4.58 15.71 8.16
N GLY A 153 -4.93 15.75 6.86
CA GLY A 153 -6.20 15.22 6.37
C GLY A 153 -6.25 13.68 6.49
N PRO A 154 -7.23 13.09 7.20
CA PRO A 154 -7.34 11.64 7.34
C PRO A 154 -8.27 11.01 6.28
N LYS A 155 -8.17 9.69 6.13
CA LYS A 155 -9.13 8.84 5.38
C LYS A 155 -9.25 9.17 3.89
N ASN A 156 -8.20 9.70 3.27
CA ASN A 156 -8.19 9.96 1.84
C ASN A 156 -7.68 8.75 1.05
N THR A 157 -8.34 8.41 -0.05
CA THR A 157 -7.87 7.41 -1.03
C THR A 157 -7.53 8.11 -2.33
N ALA A 158 -6.30 7.97 -2.81
CA ALA A 158 -5.77 8.59 -4.01
C ALA A 158 -5.05 7.54 -4.87
N THR A 159 -5.61 7.19 -6.02
CA THR A 159 -5.03 6.24 -6.97
C THR A 159 -4.81 6.90 -8.32
N GLY A 160 -3.57 6.96 -8.77
CA GLY A 160 -3.12 7.61 -10.01
C GLY A 160 -2.18 8.79 -9.78
N HIS A 161 -1.39 9.11 -10.81
CA HIS A 161 -0.44 10.22 -10.81
C HIS A 161 -1.10 11.54 -10.36
N GLY A 162 -0.59 12.16 -9.30
CA GLY A 162 -1.09 13.44 -8.79
C GLY A 162 -2.55 13.42 -8.30
N ALA A 163 -3.14 12.25 -8.02
CA ALA A 163 -4.45 12.18 -7.38
C ALA A 163 -4.39 12.86 -6.00
N LEU A 164 -5.34 13.77 -5.72
CA LEU A 164 -5.36 14.60 -4.49
C LEU A 164 -4.04 15.36 -4.19
N TYR A 165 -3.25 15.69 -5.22
CA TYR A 165 -1.92 16.32 -5.09
C TYR A 165 -1.86 17.49 -4.08
N GLY A 166 -2.82 18.42 -4.17
CA GLY A 166 -2.89 19.64 -3.37
C GLY A 166 -3.61 19.52 -2.02
N ASN A 167 -4.11 18.34 -1.64
CA ASN A 167 -4.86 18.17 -0.39
C ASN A 167 -3.95 18.52 0.78
N THR A 168 -4.42 19.30 1.75
CA THR A 168 -3.65 19.62 2.97
C THR A 168 -4.33 19.06 4.20
N THR A 169 -5.61 19.42 4.39
CA THR A 169 -6.42 19.00 5.54
C THR A 169 -7.81 18.50 5.16
N GLY A 170 -8.10 18.33 3.86
CA GLY A 170 -9.34 17.69 3.41
C GLY A 170 -9.41 16.22 3.85
N GLU A 171 -10.59 15.77 4.25
CA GLU A 171 -10.81 14.42 4.79
C GLU A 171 -11.79 13.60 3.95
N ALA A 172 -11.70 12.27 4.05
CA ALA A 172 -12.67 11.34 3.46
C ALA A 172 -12.86 11.51 1.94
N ASN A 173 -11.85 11.98 1.20
CA ASN A 173 -11.92 12.09 -0.26
C ASN A 173 -11.49 10.79 -0.95
N THR A 174 -12.14 10.44 -2.06
CA THR A 174 -11.74 9.35 -2.96
C THR A 174 -11.42 9.92 -4.34
N ALA A 175 -10.19 9.74 -4.80
CA ALA A 175 -9.70 10.18 -6.10
C ALA A 175 -9.10 8.98 -6.86
N ASN A 176 -9.74 8.55 -7.95
CA ASN A 176 -9.27 7.47 -8.80
C ASN A 176 -9.08 7.99 -10.24
N GLY A 177 -7.84 8.08 -10.68
CA GLY A 177 -7.45 8.61 -11.98
C GLY A 177 -6.39 9.70 -11.86
N ALA A 178 -5.55 9.83 -12.89
CA ALA A 178 -4.50 10.85 -12.90
C ALA A 178 -5.10 12.26 -12.77
N ASN A 179 -4.56 13.04 -11.84
CA ASN A 179 -4.99 14.37 -11.42
C ASN A 179 -6.47 14.48 -10.96
N ALA A 180 -7.10 13.38 -10.55
CA ALA A 180 -8.40 13.44 -9.88
C ALA A 180 -8.26 14.25 -8.56
N LEU A 181 -9.14 15.23 -8.33
CA LEU A 181 -9.11 16.16 -7.19
C LEU A 181 -7.76 16.91 -6.99
N PHE A 182 -6.96 17.10 -8.05
CA PHE A 182 -5.59 17.64 -7.96
C PHE A 182 -5.44 18.94 -7.14
N LYS A 183 -6.39 19.89 -7.27
CA LYS A 183 -6.34 21.18 -6.56
C LYS A 183 -7.13 21.24 -5.26
N ASN A 184 -7.76 20.15 -4.82
CA ASN A 184 -8.51 20.15 -3.56
C ASN A 184 -7.52 20.41 -2.43
N THR A 185 -7.79 21.36 -1.52
CA THR A 185 -6.92 21.67 -0.38
C THR A 185 -7.57 21.27 0.93
N THR A 186 -8.78 21.76 1.18
CA THR A 186 -9.53 21.54 2.44
C THR A 186 -10.93 20.97 2.23
N GLY A 187 -11.35 20.75 0.98
CA GLY A 187 -12.63 20.09 0.69
C GLY A 187 -12.63 18.64 1.16
N GLY A 188 -13.75 18.18 1.69
CA GLY A 188 -13.89 16.82 2.21
C GLY A 188 -15.06 16.05 1.61
N ASN A 189 -15.07 14.73 1.78
CA ASN A 189 -16.15 13.85 1.33
C ASN A 189 -16.41 13.92 -0.20
N ASN A 190 -15.41 14.25 -1.02
CA ASN A 190 -15.55 14.26 -2.47
C ASN A 190 -15.17 12.90 -3.08
N THR A 191 -15.88 12.47 -4.11
CA THR A 191 -15.59 11.27 -4.90
C THR A 191 -15.35 11.65 -6.35
N ALA A 192 -14.11 11.48 -6.84
CA ALA A 192 -13.72 11.73 -8.22
C ALA A 192 -13.17 10.45 -8.85
N SER A 193 -13.77 10.00 -9.96
CA SER A 193 -13.33 8.82 -10.70
C SER A 193 -13.20 9.16 -12.19
N GLY A 194 -11.97 9.28 -12.68
CA GLY A 194 -11.62 9.63 -14.05
C GLY A 194 -10.44 10.59 -14.14
N PHE A 195 -9.76 10.59 -15.28
CA PHE A 195 -8.70 11.55 -15.59
C PHE A 195 -9.21 12.99 -15.43
N ASN A 196 -8.52 13.81 -14.63
CA ASN A 196 -8.91 15.19 -14.30
C ASN A 196 -10.30 15.35 -13.66
N ALA A 197 -10.92 14.31 -13.09
CA ALA A 197 -12.21 14.47 -12.40
C ALA A 197 -12.06 15.41 -11.18
N LEU A 198 -12.92 16.45 -11.07
CA LEU A 198 -12.81 17.55 -10.09
C LEU A 198 -11.42 18.24 -10.03
N LEU A 199 -10.67 18.28 -11.14
CA LEU A 199 -9.30 18.82 -11.21
C LEU A 199 -9.11 20.19 -10.52
N HIS A 200 -10.12 21.07 -10.59
CA HIS A 200 -10.01 22.48 -10.20
C HIS A 200 -10.71 22.85 -8.89
N ILE A 201 -11.39 21.92 -8.22
CA ILE A 201 -12.06 22.23 -6.95
C ILE A 201 -11.02 22.46 -5.85
N THR A 202 -11.21 23.45 -4.98
CA THR A 202 -10.25 23.77 -3.91
C THR A 202 -10.80 23.51 -2.50
N VAL A 203 -12.02 23.98 -2.22
CA VAL A 203 -12.63 23.95 -0.88
C VAL A 203 -14.02 23.29 -0.84
N GLY A 204 -14.52 22.87 -2.00
CA GLY A 204 -15.85 22.27 -2.12
C GLY A 204 -15.93 20.87 -1.52
N SER A 205 -17.08 20.52 -0.94
CA SER A 205 -17.27 19.27 -0.19
C SER A 205 -18.51 18.49 -0.62
N GLY A 206 -18.44 17.16 -0.51
CA GLY A 206 -19.56 16.26 -0.82
C GLY A 206 -19.88 16.12 -2.32
N ASN A 207 -18.94 16.47 -3.22
CA ASN A 207 -19.16 16.40 -4.66
C ASN A 207 -18.81 15.02 -5.22
N ILE A 208 -19.60 14.53 -6.18
CA ILE A 208 -19.37 13.27 -6.90
C ILE A 208 -19.10 13.61 -8.37
N ALA A 209 -17.98 13.15 -8.93
CA ALA A 209 -17.65 13.32 -10.34
C ALA A 209 -17.18 12.00 -10.96
N LEU A 210 -17.88 11.53 -11.99
CA LEU A 210 -17.64 10.23 -12.62
C LEU A 210 -17.44 10.42 -14.13
N GLY A 211 -16.26 10.01 -14.62
CA GLY A 211 -15.84 10.14 -16.02
C GLY A 211 -14.66 11.10 -16.21
N ALA A 212 -13.99 10.99 -17.35
CA ALA A 212 -12.90 11.89 -17.71
C ALA A 212 -13.39 13.33 -17.79
N SER A 213 -12.65 14.24 -17.15
CA SER A 213 -12.96 15.67 -17.00
C SER A 213 -14.31 15.98 -16.32
N ALA A 214 -14.91 15.03 -15.60
CA ALA A 214 -16.15 15.28 -14.86
C ALA A 214 -15.95 16.35 -13.77
N GLY A 215 -16.87 17.30 -13.65
CA GLY A 215 -16.79 18.41 -12.68
C GLY A 215 -15.58 19.36 -12.83
N THR A 216 -14.87 19.35 -13.97
CA THR A 216 -13.66 20.18 -14.19
C THR A 216 -13.87 21.70 -14.13
N ASN A 217 -15.11 22.18 -14.27
CA ASN A 217 -15.45 23.59 -14.15
C ASN A 217 -15.75 24.03 -12.70
N LEU A 218 -15.97 23.08 -11.78
CA LEU A 218 -16.13 23.38 -10.35
C LEU A 218 -14.81 23.89 -9.77
N ARG A 219 -14.85 25.06 -9.14
CA ARG A 219 -13.73 25.68 -8.41
C ARG A 219 -14.05 25.71 -6.91
N THR A 220 -15.24 26.19 -6.59
CA THR A 220 -15.92 25.93 -5.33
C THR A 220 -17.22 25.17 -5.59
N GLY A 221 -18.07 25.03 -4.58
CA GLY A 221 -19.36 24.35 -4.69
C GLY A 221 -19.45 23.06 -3.87
N ASN A 222 -20.65 22.74 -3.40
CA ASN A 222 -20.88 21.59 -2.53
C ASN A 222 -22.01 20.71 -3.06
N LYS A 223 -21.92 19.40 -2.80
CA LYS A 223 -23.01 18.43 -3.03
C LYS A 223 -23.48 18.34 -4.50
N ASN A 224 -22.60 18.56 -5.46
CA ASN A 224 -22.90 18.34 -6.88
C ASN A 224 -22.66 16.87 -7.28
N ILE A 225 -23.35 16.42 -8.33
CA ILE A 225 -23.14 15.10 -8.95
C ILE A 225 -22.96 15.30 -10.46
N ASP A 226 -21.73 15.21 -10.94
CA ASP A 226 -21.34 15.37 -12.34
C ASP A 226 -20.95 14.01 -12.95
N ILE A 227 -21.80 13.43 -13.81
CA ILE A 227 -21.54 12.15 -14.48
C ILE A 227 -21.35 12.39 -15.97
N GLY A 228 -20.11 12.33 -16.46
CA GLY A 228 -19.77 12.66 -17.85
C GLY A 228 -20.06 14.12 -18.23
N ASN A 229 -20.23 15.01 -17.25
CA ASN A 229 -20.46 16.44 -17.41
C ASN A 229 -19.32 17.23 -16.78
N ALA A 230 -18.89 18.33 -17.39
CA ALA A 230 -17.81 19.18 -16.87
C ALA A 230 -18.21 20.02 -15.63
N GLY A 231 -19.48 20.03 -15.23
CA GLY A 231 -20.00 20.89 -14.17
C GLY A 231 -20.16 22.35 -14.60
N VAL A 232 -20.68 23.17 -13.70
CA VAL A 232 -20.75 24.63 -13.82
C VAL A 232 -20.04 25.28 -12.65
N THR A 233 -19.26 26.34 -12.89
CA THR A 233 -18.46 27.00 -11.87
C THR A 233 -19.31 27.49 -10.70
N ASP A 234 -18.86 27.16 -9.48
CA ASP A 234 -19.43 27.54 -8.18
C ASP A 234 -20.90 27.12 -7.96
N GLU A 235 -21.37 26.15 -8.74
CA GLU A 235 -22.67 25.51 -8.55
C GLU A 235 -22.72 24.69 -7.25
N SER A 236 -23.91 24.44 -6.69
CA SER A 236 -24.08 23.57 -5.52
C SER A 236 -25.42 22.83 -5.58
N ASN A 237 -25.48 21.66 -4.93
CA ASN A 237 -26.67 20.81 -4.80
C ASN A 237 -27.29 20.39 -6.15
N THR A 238 -26.50 20.34 -7.23
CA THR A 238 -27.00 20.10 -8.60
C THR A 238 -26.50 18.77 -9.17
N ILE A 239 -27.37 18.09 -9.92
CA ILE A 239 -27.05 16.84 -10.63
C ILE A 239 -26.97 17.13 -12.13
N ARG A 240 -25.88 16.71 -12.78
CA ARG A 240 -25.65 16.82 -14.22
C ARG A 240 -25.17 15.48 -14.77
N ILE A 241 -25.85 14.98 -15.80
CA ILE A 241 -25.53 13.70 -16.43
C ILE A 241 -25.42 13.90 -17.94
N GLY A 242 -24.27 13.52 -18.51
CA GLY A 242 -23.94 13.69 -19.92
C GLY A 242 -23.69 15.14 -20.35
N ASN A 243 -23.39 15.32 -21.63
CA ASN A 243 -23.17 16.59 -22.29
C ASN A 243 -24.12 16.71 -23.50
N VAL A 244 -24.88 17.80 -23.56
CA VAL A 244 -25.89 18.05 -24.63
C VAL A 244 -25.32 18.09 -26.05
N ALA A 245 -24.00 18.28 -26.21
CA ALA A 245 -23.34 18.17 -27.51
C ALA A 245 -23.18 16.72 -28.01
N ASN A 246 -23.22 15.73 -27.10
CA ASN A 246 -22.90 14.32 -27.36
C ASN A 246 -24.09 13.37 -27.09
N GLN A 247 -24.98 13.71 -26.16
CA GLN A 247 -26.14 12.91 -25.78
C GLN A 247 -27.43 13.58 -26.30
N SER A 248 -28.12 12.92 -27.23
CA SER A 248 -29.40 13.35 -27.81
C SER A 248 -30.64 12.67 -27.19
N ALA A 249 -30.44 11.71 -26.30
CA ALA A 249 -31.49 10.98 -25.60
C ALA A 249 -31.02 10.53 -24.22
N THR A 250 -31.96 10.46 -23.27
CA THR A 250 -31.75 9.97 -21.90
C THR A 250 -32.84 8.94 -21.62
N PHE A 251 -32.49 7.81 -21.01
CA PHE A 251 -33.45 6.79 -20.59
C PHE A 251 -33.20 6.45 -19.12
N ILE A 252 -34.19 6.69 -18.26
CA ILE A 252 -34.11 6.40 -16.82
C ILE A 252 -35.28 5.50 -16.43
N ALA A 253 -34.99 4.22 -16.24
CA ALA A 253 -35.99 3.25 -15.80
C ALA A 253 -36.49 3.58 -14.37
N GLY A 254 -37.79 3.45 -14.14
CA GLY A 254 -38.38 3.52 -12.80
C GLY A 254 -38.76 4.93 -12.31
N ILE A 255 -38.54 6.00 -13.09
CA ILE A 255 -39.14 7.31 -12.78
C ILE A 255 -40.65 7.22 -13.01
N SER A 256 -41.44 7.21 -11.94
CA SER A 256 -42.90 7.21 -12.00
C SER A 256 -43.51 8.24 -11.04
N GLY A 257 -44.50 8.99 -11.52
CA GLY A 257 -45.43 9.75 -10.66
C GLY A 257 -45.02 11.16 -10.21
N ALA A 258 -43.92 11.75 -10.70
CA ALA A 258 -43.48 13.09 -10.29
C ALA A 258 -43.51 14.13 -11.42
N THR A 259 -44.66 14.80 -11.61
CA THR A 259 -44.71 16.09 -12.32
C THR A 259 -44.54 17.23 -11.33
N VAL A 260 -43.55 18.11 -11.56
CA VAL A 260 -43.55 19.44 -10.93
C VAL A 260 -44.73 20.27 -11.46
N ALA A 261 -45.27 21.19 -10.66
CA ALA A 261 -46.38 22.05 -11.09
C ALA A 261 -45.95 22.90 -12.30
N GLY A 262 -46.55 22.65 -13.47
CA GLY A 262 -46.21 23.30 -14.73
C GLY A 262 -45.11 22.60 -15.57
N GLY A 263 -44.60 21.45 -15.14
CA GLY A 263 -43.62 20.68 -15.91
C GLY A 263 -44.25 19.75 -16.96
N VAL A 264 -43.56 19.57 -18.08
CA VAL A 264 -43.79 18.41 -18.96
C VAL A 264 -43.30 17.16 -18.24
N GLY A 265 -44.05 16.05 -18.32
CA GLY A 265 -43.64 14.78 -17.71
C GLY A 265 -42.30 14.30 -18.26
N VAL A 266 -41.48 13.71 -17.39
CA VAL A 266 -40.27 12.99 -17.81
C VAL A 266 -40.72 11.78 -18.64
N ILE A 267 -40.25 11.72 -19.89
CA ILE A 267 -40.42 10.58 -20.82
C ILE A 267 -39.23 9.63 -20.65
#